data_AF-A0A196SL27-F1
#
_entry.id   AF-A0A196SL27-F1
#
_cell.length_a   1.000
_cell.length_b   1.000
_cell.length_c   1.000
_cell.angle_alpha   90.00
_cell.angle_beta   90.00
_cell.angle_gamma   90.00
#
_symmetry.space_group_name_H-M   'P 1'
#
loop_
_entity.id
_entity.type
_entity.pdbx_description
1 polymer ?
#
loop_
_entity_poly.entity_id
_entity_poly.type
_entity_poly.pdbx_seq_one_letter_code
_entity_poly.pdbx_strand_id
1 'polypeptide(L)'
;MSNGRYSIDDELDKMWKAQLDNVQSNPNDKKDFKKHNDLPIARIKRIMKSDQDVRMISAETPVIFARACEMFIMDITIRSTQYAEYDNERLVLTKKSILDTIKNTDIFDFLMEIH
;
A
#
# COMPACT_ATOMS: atom_id res chain seq x y z
N MET A 1 -20.05 -6.72 -25.18
CA MET A 1 -19.49 -5.36 -25.28
C MET A 1 -18.41 -5.23 -24.22
N SER A 2 -17.17 -5.59 -24.57
CA SER A 2 -16.01 -5.50 -23.68
C SER A 2 -15.47 -4.08 -23.72
N ASN A 3 -15.93 -3.21 -22.83
CA ASN A 3 -15.33 -1.89 -22.64
C ASN A 3 -13.87 -2.11 -22.24
N GLY A 4 -12.94 -1.47 -22.97
CA GLY A 4 -11.49 -1.56 -22.77
C GLY A 4 -11.03 -0.99 -21.43
N ARG A 5 -11.34 -1.68 -20.34
CA ARG A 5 -10.69 -1.52 -19.06
C ARG A 5 -9.27 -2.04 -19.23
N TYR A 6 -8.28 -1.20 -18.91
CA TYR A 6 -6.90 -1.64 -18.73
C TYR A 6 -6.87 -2.85 -17.79
N SER A 7 -5.97 -3.80 -18.01
CA SER A 7 -5.79 -4.91 -17.06
C SER A 7 -5.37 -4.32 -15.71
N ILE A 8 -5.79 -4.95 -14.60
CA ILE A 8 -5.28 -4.61 -13.26
C ILE A 8 -3.76 -4.70 -13.24
N ASP A 9 -3.20 -5.67 -13.97
CA ASP A 9 -1.75 -5.81 -14.12
C ASP A 9 -1.11 -4.58 -14.78
N ASP A 10 -1.76 -3.98 -15.80
CA ASP A 10 -1.26 -2.76 -16.44
C ASP A 10 -1.29 -1.57 -15.48
N GLU A 11 -2.34 -1.48 -14.65
CA GLU A 11 -2.49 -0.41 -13.66
C GLU A 11 -1.45 -0.54 -12.54
N LEU A 12 -1.22 -1.76 -12.06
CA LEU A 12 -0.17 -2.07 -11.09
C LEU A 12 1.22 -1.78 -11.67
N ASP A 13 1.51 -2.22 -12.88
CA ASP A 13 2.79 -1.96 -13.56
C ASP A 13 3.04 -0.46 -13.70
N LYS A 14 2.02 0.30 -14.12
CA LYS A 14 2.11 1.75 -14.23
C LYS A 14 2.37 2.39 -12.86
N MET A 15 1.65 1.96 -11.83
CA MET A 15 1.84 2.46 -10.46
C MET A 15 3.27 2.17 -9.98
N TRP A 16 3.74 0.92 -10.06
CA TRP A 16 5.08 0.53 -9.60
C TRP A 16 6.20 1.26 -10.34
N LYS A 17 6.09 1.44 -11.66
CA LYS A 17 7.03 2.25 -12.45
C LYS A 17 7.06 3.71 -11.97
N ALA A 18 5.90 4.33 -11.80
CA ALA A 18 5.82 5.70 -11.29
C ALA A 18 6.43 5.83 -9.88
N GLN A 19 6.21 4.85 -9.00
CA GLN A 19 6.82 4.86 -7.67
C GLN A 19 8.35 4.72 -7.73
N LEU A 20 8.86 3.87 -8.63
CA LEU A 20 10.30 3.71 -8.84
C LEU A 20 10.94 5.01 -9.36
N ASP A 21 10.33 5.64 -10.35
CA ASP A 21 10.80 6.91 -10.92
C ASP A 21 10.81 8.03 -9.86
N ASN A 22 9.78 8.09 -9.01
CA ASN A 22 9.72 9.05 -7.89
C ASN A 22 10.88 8.84 -6.90
N VAL A 23 11.23 7.59 -6.58
CA VAL A 23 12.36 7.29 -5.67
C VAL A 23 13.71 7.60 -6.34
N GLN A 24 13.86 7.33 -7.65
CA GLN A 24 15.10 7.53 -8.38
C GLN A 24 15.39 8.98 -8.76
N SER A 25 14.34 9.78 -9.00
CA SER A 25 14.47 11.19 -9.43
C SER A 25 14.98 12.12 -8.32
N ASN A 26 14.85 11.74 -7.04
CA ASN A 26 15.36 12.54 -5.92
C ASN A 26 16.21 11.74 -4.91
N PRO A 27 17.40 11.25 -5.33
CA PRO A 27 18.21 10.35 -4.51
C PRO A 27 18.91 11.04 -3.32
N ASN A 28 19.00 12.36 -3.31
CA ASN A 28 19.73 13.13 -2.29
C ASN A 28 18.81 13.84 -1.27
N ASP A 29 17.51 13.89 -1.49
CA ASP A 29 16.61 14.64 -0.62
C ASP A 29 16.07 13.79 0.53
N LYS A 30 16.96 13.51 1.48
CA LYS A 30 16.60 12.90 2.77
C LYS A 30 15.57 13.72 3.55
N LYS A 31 15.30 14.98 3.17
CA LYS A 31 14.30 15.84 3.82
C LYS A 31 12.88 15.58 3.31
N ASP A 32 12.71 15.16 2.06
CA ASP A 32 11.39 14.85 1.51
C ASP A 32 10.76 13.66 2.24
N PHE A 33 11.54 12.60 2.50
CA PHE A 33 11.09 11.46 3.28
C PHE A 33 10.71 11.77 4.74
N LYS A 34 11.02 12.96 5.27
CA LYS A 34 10.59 13.38 6.61
C LYS A 34 9.46 14.42 6.59
N LYS A 35 9.24 15.09 5.45
CA LYS A 35 8.24 16.16 5.30
C LYS A 35 7.00 15.73 4.51
N HIS A 36 7.12 14.71 3.66
CA HIS A 36 6.06 14.23 2.76
C HIS A 36 5.52 12.85 3.14
N ASN A 37 5.56 12.48 4.43
CA ASN A 37 4.89 11.26 4.87
C ASN A 37 3.48 11.59 5.35
N ASP A 38 2.48 11.15 4.60
CA ASP A 38 1.08 11.17 5.03
C ASP A 38 0.86 10.32 6.29
N LEU A 39 1.75 9.35 6.53
CA LEU A 39 1.72 8.49 7.70
C LEU A 39 2.62 9.02 8.84
N PRO A 40 2.08 9.20 10.06
CA PRO A 40 2.84 9.75 11.18
C PRO A 40 3.90 8.77 11.71
N ILE A 41 5.18 9.17 11.61
CA ILE A 41 6.35 8.38 12.04
C ILE A 41 6.23 7.86 13.48
N ALA A 42 5.73 8.69 14.41
CA ALA A 42 5.56 8.30 15.80
C ALA A 42 4.59 7.11 15.96
N ARG A 43 3.55 7.03 15.12
CA ARG A 43 2.57 5.93 15.15
C ARG A 43 3.17 4.66 14.58
N ILE A 44 3.89 4.75 13.46
CA ILE A 44 4.64 3.63 12.87
C ILE A 44 5.60 3.05 13.91
N LYS A 45 6.43 3.91 14.53
CA LYS A 45 7.35 3.49 15.59
C LYS A 45 6.64 2.80 16.75
N ARG A 46 5.47 3.31 17.17
CA ARG A 46 4.69 2.72 18.25
C ARG A 46 4.11 1.35 17.89
N ILE A 47 3.67 1.15 16.64
CA ILE A 47 3.22 -0.17 16.14
C ILE A 47 4.40 -1.14 16.11
N MET A 48 5.55 -0.74 15.58
CA MET A 48 6.76 -1.59 15.60
C MET A 48 7.19 -1.97 17.02
N LYS A 49 6.93 -1.10 18.01
CA LYS A 49 7.22 -1.32 19.44
C LYS A 49 6.14 -2.08 20.20
N SER A 50 5.03 -2.46 19.58
CA SER A 50 4.05 -3.33 20.25
C SER A 50 4.56 -4.76 20.39
N ASP A 51 5.50 -5.15 19.54
CA ASP A 51 6.27 -6.38 19.70
C ASP A 51 7.29 -6.20 20.84
N GLN A 52 7.19 -7.06 21.86
CA GLN A 52 8.01 -7.01 23.08
C GLN A 52 9.50 -7.28 22.81
N ASP A 53 9.82 -7.99 21.71
CA ASP A 53 11.20 -8.33 21.36
C ASP A 53 11.91 -7.16 20.65
N VAL A 54 11.18 -6.12 20.22
CA VAL A 54 11.74 -4.97 19.52
C VAL A 54 12.27 -3.92 20.51
N ARG A 55 13.58 -3.96 20.80
CA ARG A 55 14.24 -3.06 21.78
C ARG A 55 14.73 -1.73 21.23
N MET A 56 15.28 -1.69 20.02
CA MET A 56 15.72 -0.45 19.35
C MET A 56 15.24 -0.44 17.90
N ILE A 57 15.04 0.75 17.35
CA ILE A 57 14.62 0.95 15.96
C ILE A 57 15.47 2.08 15.39
N SER A 58 16.15 1.84 14.27
CA SER A 58 16.93 2.87 13.58
C SER A 58 16.01 4.02 13.16
N ALA A 59 16.54 5.25 13.13
CA ALA A 59 15.77 6.42 12.71
C ALA A 59 15.26 6.33 11.26
N GLU A 60 15.92 5.53 10.42
CA GLU A 60 15.58 5.35 9.01
C GLU A 60 14.46 4.33 8.80
N THR A 61 14.31 3.35 9.69
CA THR A 61 13.35 2.25 9.52
C THR A 61 11.88 2.75 9.47
N PRO A 62 11.40 3.60 10.40
CA PRO A 62 10.04 4.12 10.34
C PRO A 62 9.76 4.97 9.09
N VAL A 63 10.80 5.61 8.55
CA VAL A 63 10.70 6.42 7.33
C VAL A 63 10.49 5.53 6.11
N ILE A 64 11.24 4.43 6.01
CA ILE A 64 11.05 3.42 4.96
C ILE A 64 9.65 2.79 5.08
N PHE A 65 9.22 2.45 6.29
CA PHE A 65 7.88 1.90 6.52
C PHE A 65 6.77 2.86 6.12
N ALA A 66 6.93 4.18 6.31
CA ALA A 66 5.93 5.14 5.86
C ALA A 66 5.68 5.02 4.36
N ARG A 67 6.75 4.96 3.57
CA ARG A 67 6.65 4.79 2.11
C ARG A 67 6.16 3.40 1.71
N ALA A 68 6.67 2.35 2.36
CA ALA A 68 6.22 0.98 2.09
C ALA A 68 4.73 0.79 2.39
N CYS A 69 4.22 1.37 3.49
CA CYS A 69 2.80 1.31 3.83
C CYS A 69 1.93 2.07 2.83
N GLU A 70 2.39 3.23 2.34
CA GLU A 70 1.70 3.96 1.27
C GLU A 70 1.58 3.10 0.00
N MET A 71 2.69 2.49 -0.43
CA MET A 71 2.73 1.60 -1.59
C MET A 71 1.88 0.35 -1.41
N PHE A 72 1.90 -0.23 -0.21
CA PHE A 72 1.04 -1.35 0.16
C PHE A 72 -0.45 -0.99 0.10
N ILE A 73 -0.84 0.18 0.62
CA ILE A 73 -2.22 0.67 0.56
C ILE A 73 -2.65 0.90 -0.89
N MET A 74 -1.80 1.49 -1.73
CA MET A 74 -2.11 1.66 -3.15
C MET A 74 -2.28 0.31 -3.86
N ASP A 75 -1.34 -0.62 -3.69
CA ASP A 75 -1.35 -1.93 -4.34
C ASP A 75 -2.60 -2.75 -3.97
N ILE A 76 -2.91 -2.87 -2.67
CA ILE A 76 -4.12 -3.59 -2.24
C ILE A 76 -5.40 -2.88 -2.69
N THR A 77 -5.40 -1.54 -2.75
CA THR A 77 -6.56 -0.76 -3.22
C THR A 77 -6.83 -1.03 -4.69
N ILE A 78 -5.80 -0.95 -5.55
CA ILE A 78 -5.91 -1.23 -7.00
C ILE A 78 -6.37 -2.66 -7.21
N ARG A 79 -5.73 -3.64 -6.57
CA ARG A 79 -6.15 -5.05 -6.65
C ARG A 79 -7.59 -5.26 -6.17
N SER A 80 -8.04 -4.53 -5.15
CA SER A 80 -9.40 -4.65 -4.62
C SER A 80 -10.48 -4.11 -5.54
N THR A 81 -10.12 -3.29 -6.53
CA THR A 81 -11.10 -2.76 -7.50
C THR A 81 -11.73 -3.87 -8.35
N GLN A 82 -11.02 -4.98 -8.58
CA GLN A 82 -11.55 -6.12 -9.35
C GLN A 82 -12.72 -6.83 -8.64
N TYR A 83 -12.74 -6.78 -7.30
CA TYR A 83 -13.78 -7.37 -6.45
C TYR A 83 -14.78 -6.32 -5.95
N ALA A 84 -14.61 -5.05 -6.34
CA ALA A 84 -15.46 -3.95 -5.94
C ALA A 84 -16.82 -3.99 -6.66
N GLU A 85 -17.83 -3.43 -6.01
CA GLU A 85 -19.19 -3.36 -6.56
C GLU A 85 -19.44 -2.00 -7.22
N TYR A 86 -20.45 -1.91 -8.08
CA TYR A 86 -20.91 -0.65 -8.65
C TYR A 86 -22.22 -0.21 -7.98
N ASP A 87 -22.26 1.02 -7.48
CA ASP A 87 -23.49 1.69 -7.07
C ASP A 87 -23.71 2.91 -7.98
N ASN A 88 -24.75 2.88 -8.82
CA ASN A 88 -25.06 3.94 -9.78
C ASN A 88 -23.83 4.38 -10.61
N GLU A 89 -23.14 3.41 -11.24
CA GLU A 89 -21.91 3.60 -12.03
C GLU A 89 -20.65 4.01 -11.23
N ARG A 90 -20.77 4.25 -9.93
CA ARG A 90 -19.64 4.53 -9.06
C ARG A 90 -19.05 3.23 -8.52
N LEU A 91 -17.73 3.07 -8.65
CA LEU A 91 -17.02 1.96 -8.01
C LEU A 91 -17.00 2.16 -6.49
N VAL A 92 -17.43 1.14 -5.76
CA VAL A 92 -17.51 1.12 -4.29
C VAL A 92 -16.62 -0.02 -3.76
N LEU A 93 -15.51 0.36 -3.13
CA LEU A 93 -14.69 -0.56 -2.37
C LEU A 93 -15.39 -0.92 -1.05
N THR A 94 -15.48 -2.20 -0.77
CA THR A 94 -16.14 -2.73 0.43
C THR A 94 -15.17 -3.56 1.26
N LYS A 95 -15.50 -3.83 2.53
CA LYS A 95 -14.72 -4.79 3.33
C LYS A 95 -14.62 -6.16 2.64
N LYS A 96 -15.71 -6.60 2.01
CA LYS A 96 -15.77 -7.85 1.26
C LYS A 96 -14.78 -7.86 0.09
N SER A 97 -14.70 -6.78 -0.69
CA SER A 97 -13.78 -6.72 -1.84
C SER A 97 -12.31 -6.83 -1.42
N ILE A 98 -11.95 -6.23 -0.27
CA ILE A 98 -10.59 -6.35 0.30
C ILE A 98 -10.34 -7.78 0.78
N LEU A 99 -11.29 -8.40 1.50
CA LEU A 99 -11.15 -9.78 1.97
C LEU A 99 -11.01 -10.77 0.81
N ASP A 100 -11.76 -10.58 -0.27
CA ASP A 100 -11.67 -11.41 -1.47
C ASP A 100 -10.32 -11.17 -2.18
N THR A 101 -9.77 -9.96 -2.14
CA THR A 101 -8.41 -9.68 -2.64
C THR A 101 -7.34 -10.44 -1.87
N ILE A 102 -7.39 -10.38 -0.54
CA ILE A 102 -6.43 -11.05 0.36
C ILE A 102 -6.42 -12.56 0.07
N LYS A 103 -7.59 -13.19 -0.08
CA LYS A 103 -7.71 -14.63 -0.35
C LYS A 103 -7.16 -15.08 -1.71
N ASN A 104 -7.10 -14.17 -2.67
CA ASN A 104 -6.73 -14.49 -4.06
C ASN A 104 -5.37 -13.87 -4.45
N THR A 105 -4.57 -13.42 -3.47
CA THR A 105 -3.28 -12.79 -3.72
C THR A 105 -2.25 -13.32 -2.72
N ASP A 106 -1.38 -14.24 -3.15
CA ASP A 106 -0.44 -14.97 -2.29
C ASP A 106 0.45 -14.06 -1.42
N ILE A 107 0.87 -12.89 -1.95
CA ILE A 107 1.70 -11.94 -1.18
C ILE A 107 0.97 -11.32 0.02
N PHE A 108 -0.35 -11.48 0.11
CA PHE A 108 -1.21 -10.99 1.20
C PHE A 108 -1.59 -12.07 2.22
N ASP A 109 -1.01 -13.28 2.15
CA ASP A 109 -1.30 -14.36 3.09
C ASP A 109 -1.11 -13.96 4.57
N PHE A 110 -0.18 -13.03 4.84
CA PHE A 110 0.05 -12.49 6.19
C PHE A 110 -1.18 -11.75 6.79
N LEU A 111 -2.20 -11.47 5.98
CA LEU A 111 -3.44 -10.79 6.39
C LEU A 111 -4.61 -11.76 6.60
N MET A 112 -4.45 -13.06 6.31
CA MET A 112 -5.54 -14.04 6.41
C MET A 112 -6.08 -14.20 7.85
N GLU A 113 -5.23 -13.96 8.85
CA GLU A 113 -5.59 -14.03 10.27
C GLU A 113 -6.24 -12.73 10.79
N ILE A 114 -6.32 -11.67 9.97
CA ILE A 114 -6.89 -10.38 10.36
C ILE A 114 -8.37 -10.35 9.96
N HIS A 115 -9.26 -10.21 10.95
CA HIS A 115 -10.72 -10.27 10.79
C HIS A 115 -11.39 -8.89 10.86
#